data_AF-A0A4U9HBP2-F1
#
_entry.id   AF-A0A4U9HBP2-F1
#
_cell.length_a   1.000
_cell.length_b   1.000
_cell.length_c   1.000
_cell.angle_alpha   90.00
_cell.angle_beta   90.00
_cell.angle_gamma   90.00
#
_symmetry.space_group_name_H-M   'P 1'
#
loop_
_entity.id
_entity.type
_entity.pdbx_description
1 polymer ?
#
loop_
_entity_poly.entity_id
_entity_poly.type
_entity_poly.pdbx_seq_one_letter_code
_entity_poly.pdbx_strand_id
1 'polypeptide(L)'
;MKQQFTFTIKRSQFDENYNPAESTRITTNFANLARGKNRQENLRNTLTMMNNRCNNLAYWDNPKSDRYAIELDIISVEMHVEGSSAPFPVIEILQTHIVDKQTSQRIAGIVGNNFSSYVRDYDFSVLLLDHNKNKADFNIPENFGALHGNIFKYFVNSREYQENFKKSPVICLSISNKDTYHRTGNQHPILGIEYRQDRSSLTDQYFNKNGPAGALFYAAKQRGAVGLLLLRRFAE
;
A
#
# COMPACT_ATOMS: atom_id res chain seq x y z
N MET A 1 -3.10 -2.87 30.69
CA MET A 1 -1.83 -2.22 30.26
C MET A 1 -2.15 -0.83 29.77
N LYS A 2 -1.42 0.19 30.26
CA LYS A 2 -1.53 1.55 29.71
C LYS A 2 -0.84 1.56 28.35
N GLN A 3 -1.49 2.13 27.32
CA GLN A 3 -0.90 2.21 25.99
C GLN A 3 0.24 3.24 26.04
N GLN A 4 1.49 2.77 25.93
CA GLN A 4 2.71 3.61 26.07
C GLN A 4 3.06 4.38 24.79
N PHE A 5 2.19 4.31 23.78
CA PHE A 5 2.37 5.03 22.53
C PHE A 5 1.02 5.37 21.89
N THR A 6 1.00 6.42 21.08
CA THR A 6 -0.16 6.89 20.30
C THR A 6 0.25 7.14 18.85
N PHE A 7 -0.75 7.36 17.98
CA PHE A 7 -0.51 7.64 16.58
C PHE A 7 -1.03 9.02 16.20
N THR A 8 -0.29 9.72 15.34
CA THR A 8 -0.75 10.93 14.67
C THR A 8 -0.85 10.65 13.18
N ILE A 9 -2.00 11.00 12.59
CA ILE A 9 -2.25 10.84 11.15
C ILE A 9 -2.18 12.22 10.50
N LYS A 10 -1.27 12.38 9.54
CA LYS A 10 -1.17 13.56 8.68
C LYS A 10 -1.63 13.21 7.28
N ARG A 11 -2.30 14.16 6.62
CA ARG A 11 -2.78 14.01 5.24
C ARG A 11 -2.11 15.04 4.36
N SER A 12 -1.70 14.62 3.18
CA SER A 12 -1.14 15.50 2.16
C SER A 12 -1.69 15.10 0.80
N GLN A 13 -2.15 16.07 0.04
CA GLN A 13 -2.72 15.82 -1.28
C GLN A 13 -1.62 15.32 -2.23
N PHE A 14 -1.91 14.27 -2.98
CA PHE A 14 -1.07 13.79 -4.07
C PHE A 14 -1.70 14.15 -5.42
N ASP A 15 -1.36 15.35 -5.89
CA ASP A 15 -1.77 15.90 -7.18
C ASP A 15 -0.54 16.21 -8.07
N GLU A 16 -0.75 16.92 -9.18
CA GLU A 16 0.36 17.34 -10.05
C GLU A 16 1.31 18.36 -9.41
N ASN A 17 0.88 19.03 -8.34
CA ASN A 17 1.66 20.00 -7.59
C ASN A 17 2.40 19.39 -6.41
N TYR A 18 2.15 18.12 -6.09
CA TYR A 18 2.82 17.42 -5.01
C TYR A 18 4.34 17.51 -5.13
N ASN A 19 4.95 18.16 -4.14
CA ASN A 19 6.38 18.39 -4.07
C ASN A 19 6.90 17.89 -2.72
N PRO A 20 7.54 16.70 -2.66
CA PRO A 20 8.06 16.17 -1.42
C PRO A 20 9.19 17.09 -0.90
N ALA A 21 9.26 17.31 0.41
CA ALA A 21 10.40 17.97 1.05
C ALA A 21 11.69 17.19 0.77
N GLU A 22 12.87 17.84 0.79
CA GLU A 22 14.16 17.16 0.56
C GLU A 22 14.42 16.02 1.56
N SER A 23 13.95 16.19 2.80
CA SER A 23 14.01 15.18 3.86
C SER A 23 13.01 14.03 3.67
N THR A 24 12.07 14.14 2.72
CA THR A 24 11.15 13.05 2.39
C THR A 24 11.96 11.88 1.86
N ARG A 25 11.69 10.71 2.40
CA ARG A 25 12.44 9.49 2.10
C ARG A 25 12.42 9.14 0.62
N ILE A 26 13.52 8.59 0.11
CA ILE A 26 13.62 8.14 -1.29
C ILE A 26 12.77 6.89 -1.54
N THR A 27 12.69 5.98 -0.57
CA THR A 27 11.91 4.74 -0.71
C THR A 27 10.40 4.93 -0.52
N THR A 28 9.95 6.17 -0.29
CA THR A 28 8.55 6.52 -0.47
C THR A 28 8.24 6.48 -1.96
N ASN A 29 7.49 5.47 -2.40
CA ASN A 29 7.21 5.19 -3.82
C ASN A 29 6.65 6.40 -4.61
N PHE A 30 6.00 7.36 -3.94
CA PHE A 30 5.51 8.61 -4.54
C PHE A 30 6.59 9.65 -4.76
N ALA A 31 7.53 9.75 -3.83
CA ALA A 31 8.56 10.78 -3.86
C ALA A 31 9.49 10.60 -5.06
N ASN A 32 9.67 9.37 -5.55
CA ASN A 32 10.48 9.12 -6.76
C ASN A 32 9.82 9.65 -8.04
N LEU A 33 8.50 9.53 -8.17
CA LEU A 33 7.75 10.14 -9.28
C LEU A 33 7.74 11.66 -9.19
N ALA A 34 7.76 12.16 -7.95
CA ALA A 34 7.61 13.56 -7.64
C ALA A 34 8.94 14.34 -7.49
N ARG A 35 10.04 13.90 -8.12
CA ARG A 35 11.34 14.57 -8.08
C ARG A 35 11.87 14.92 -9.48
N GLY A 36 12.80 15.87 -9.53
CA GLY A 36 13.50 16.28 -10.75
C GLY A 36 12.73 17.30 -11.60
N LYS A 37 13.35 17.74 -12.70
CA LYS A 37 12.84 18.83 -13.56
C LYS A 37 11.49 18.51 -14.22
N ASN A 38 11.20 17.22 -14.47
CA ASN A 38 9.96 16.77 -15.12
C ASN A 38 8.89 16.30 -14.11
N ARG A 39 9.01 16.69 -12.84
CA ARG A 39 8.11 16.28 -11.74
C ARG A 39 6.63 16.41 -12.10
N GLN A 40 6.19 17.62 -12.47
CA GLN A 40 4.77 17.91 -12.69
C GLN A 40 4.22 17.10 -13.88
N GLU A 41 5.00 16.96 -14.95
CA GLU A 41 4.62 16.16 -16.11
C GLU A 41 4.48 14.67 -15.75
N ASN A 42 5.44 14.12 -14.99
CA ASN A 42 5.38 12.73 -14.51
C ASN A 42 4.14 12.47 -13.65
N LEU A 43 3.82 13.39 -12.74
CA LEU A 43 2.64 13.30 -11.89
C LEU A 43 1.35 13.41 -12.71
N ARG A 44 1.24 14.39 -13.62
CA ARG A 44 0.08 14.56 -14.51
C ARG A 44 -0.15 13.33 -15.39
N ASN A 45 0.91 12.75 -15.96
CA ASN A 45 0.84 11.55 -16.77
C ASN A 45 0.36 10.34 -15.94
N THR A 46 0.86 10.22 -14.70
CA THR A 46 0.46 9.15 -13.78
C THR A 46 -1.01 9.27 -13.38
N LEU A 47 -1.45 10.46 -12.98
CA LEU A 47 -2.84 10.72 -12.60
C LEU A 47 -3.80 10.53 -13.79
N THR A 48 -3.41 11.00 -14.98
CA THR A 48 -4.16 10.76 -16.23
C THR A 48 -4.29 9.26 -16.51
N MET A 49 -3.21 8.49 -16.37
CA MET A 49 -3.25 7.03 -16.53
C MET A 49 -4.21 6.36 -15.54
N MET A 50 -4.18 6.79 -14.27
CA MET A 50 -5.08 6.27 -13.23
C MET A 50 -6.55 6.60 -13.53
N ASN A 51 -6.84 7.85 -13.94
CA ASN A 51 -8.17 8.29 -14.35
C ASN A 51 -8.69 7.47 -15.52
N ASN A 52 -7.89 7.32 -16.58
CA ASN A 52 -8.27 6.52 -17.74
C ASN A 52 -8.55 5.07 -17.35
N ARG A 53 -7.74 4.49 -16.46
CA ARG A 53 -7.96 3.11 -15.99
C ARG A 53 -9.22 2.98 -15.15
N CYS A 54 -9.50 3.94 -14.27
CA CYS A 54 -10.73 3.97 -13.46
C CYS A 54 -11.97 4.01 -14.34
N ASN A 55 -11.98 4.93 -15.31
CA ASN A 55 -13.10 5.08 -16.25
C ASN A 55 -13.34 3.83 -17.08
N ASN A 56 -12.26 3.20 -17.57
CA ASN A 56 -12.35 1.94 -18.32
C ASN A 56 -12.92 0.78 -17.48
N LEU A 57 -12.67 0.77 -16.17
CA LEU A 57 -13.20 -0.26 -15.27
C LEU A 57 -14.67 -0.02 -14.91
N ALA A 58 -15.12 1.24 -14.87
CA ALA A 58 -16.48 1.65 -14.53
C ALA A 58 -17.33 1.90 -15.80
N TYR A 59 -17.40 0.93 -16.71
CA TYR A 59 -17.98 1.13 -18.05
C TYR A 59 -19.51 1.19 -18.09
N TRP A 60 -20.21 0.62 -17.10
CA TRP A 60 -21.67 0.40 -17.12
C TRP A 60 -22.49 1.69 -17.11
N ASP A 61 -21.96 2.79 -16.57
CA ASP A 61 -22.62 4.09 -16.49
C ASP A 61 -21.72 5.24 -16.95
N ASN A 62 -20.76 4.93 -17.83
CA ASN A 62 -19.71 5.82 -18.28
C ASN A 62 -19.41 5.70 -19.79
N PRO A 63 -20.39 6.02 -20.66
CA PRO A 63 -20.28 5.80 -22.10
C PRO A 63 -19.11 6.57 -22.76
N LYS A 64 -18.71 7.70 -22.19
CA LYS A 64 -17.62 8.55 -22.70
C LYS A 64 -16.25 8.28 -22.06
N SER A 65 -16.19 7.39 -21.06
CA SER A 65 -14.96 7.09 -20.32
C SER A 65 -14.28 8.31 -19.66
N ASP A 66 -15.07 9.32 -19.26
CA ASP A 66 -14.57 10.58 -18.70
C ASP A 66 -15.28 11.02 -17.40
N ARG A 67 -16.29 10.26 -16.93
CA ARG A 67 -17.13 10.58 -15.77
C ARG A 67 -16.37 10.63 -14.45
N TYR A 68 -15.44 9.71 -14.23
CA TYR A 68 -14.78 9.55 -12.94
C TYR A 68 -13.40 10.21 -12.92
N ALA A 69 -13.01 10.73 -11.76
CA ALA A 69 -11.64 11.12 -11.47
C ALA A 69 -11.19 10.45 -10.16
N ILE A 70 -9.92 10.08 -10.09
CA ILE A 70 -9.27 9.61 -8.87
C ILE A 70 -8.57 10.81 -8.23
N GLU A 71 -8.82 11.00 -6.94
CA GLU A 71 -7.99 11.83 -6.07
C GLU A 71 -7.26 10.93 -5.06
N LEU A 72 -6.06 11.34 -4.71
CA LEU A 72 -5.18 10.58 -3.82
C LEU A 72 -4.70 11.49 -2.69
N ASP A 73 -4.75 10.95 -1.48
CA ASP A 73 -4.09 11.54 -0.33
C ASP A 73 -2.99 10.60 0.14
N ILE A 74 -1.80 11.16 0.40
CA ILE A 74 -0.76 10.52 1.18
C ILE A 74 -1.15 10.64 2.64
N ILE A 75 -1.22 9.49 3.30
CA ILE A 75 -1.49 9.34 4.72
C ILE A 75 -0.16 8.99 5.39
N SER A 76 0.37 9.91 6.19
CA SER A 76 1.58 9.72 6.97
C SER A 76 1.23 9.44 8.41
N VAL A 77 1.69 8.31 8.94
CA VAL A 77 1.44 7.87 10.31
C VAL A 77 2.72 8.02 11.12
N GLU A 78 2.64 8.87 12.14
CA GLU A 78 3.68 9.08 13.13
C GLU A 78 3.30 8.38 14.43
N MET A 79 4.26 7.69 15.05
CA MET A 79 4.10 7.04 16.35
C MET A 79 4.83 7.85 17.41
N HIS A 80 4.11 8.16 18.50
CA HIS A 80 4.66 8.84 19.67
C HIS A 80 4.86 7.82 20.76
N VAL A 81 6.09 7.65 21.23
CA VAL A 81 6.42 6.77 22.35
C VAL A 81 6.66 7.62 23.58
N GLU A 82 6.07 7.24 24.71
CA GLU A 82 6.30 7.91 25.99
C GLU A 82 7.81 7.97 26.31
N GLY A 83 8.33 9.17 26.60
CA GLY A 83 9.75 9.40 26.83
C GLY A 83 10.60 9.70 25.59
N SER A 84 10.04 9.61 24.37
CA SER A 84 10.71 10.09 23.15
C SER A 84 10.55 11.60 22.98
N SER A 85 11.61 12.28 22.55
CA SER A 85 11.58 13.72 22.26
C SER A 85 10.92 14.05 20.92
N ALA A 86 10.81 13.08 20.00
CA ALA A 86 10.26 13.28 18.66
C ALA A 86 9.36 12.11 18.23
N PRO A 87 8.34 12.37 17.39
CA PRO A 87 7.59 11.32 16.73
C PRO A 87 8.47 10.50 15.78
N PHE A 88 8.18 9.20 15.70
CA PHE A 88 8.80 8.31 14.72
C PHE A 88 7.84 8.13 13.52
N PRO A 89 8.25 8.45 12.28
CA PRO A 89 7.42 8.15 11.11
C PRO A 89 7.44 6.65 10.84
N VAL A 90 6.27 6.02 10.76
CA VAL A 90 6.21 4.53 10.74
C VAL A 90 5.58 3.95 9.51
N ILE A 91 4.48 4.54 9.04
CA ILE A 91 3.71 4.05 7.90
C ILE A 91 3.39 5.22 6.99
N GLU A 92 3.51 5.01 5.69
CA GLU A 92 2.97 5.89 4.67
C GLU A 92 2.14 5.07 3.67
N ILE A 93 0.89 5.47 3.47
CA ILE A 93 -0.09 4.76 2.62
C ILE A 93 -0.89 5.77 1.81
N LEU A 94 -1.51 5.33 0.72
CA LEU A 94 -2.52 6.14 0.05
C LEU A 94 -3.92 5.88 0.57
N GLN A 95 -4.69 6.96 0.63
CA GLN A 95 -6.13 6.93 0.58
C GLN A 95 -6.60 7.36 -0.82
N THR A 96 -7.49 6.56 -1.39
CA THR A 96 -8.12 6.84 -2.69
C THR A 96 -9.47 7.50 -2.48
N HIS A 97 -9.85 8.39 -3.39
CA HIS A 97 -11.19 8.93 -3.52
C HIS A 97 -11.61 8.92 -4.99
N ILE A 98 -12.88 8.65 -5.24
CA ILE A 98 -13.46 8.70 -6.58
C ILE A 98 -14.38 9.91 -6.62
N VAL A 99 -14.11 10.84 -7.54
CA VAL A 99 -14.98 11.97 -7.85
C VAL A 99 -15.83 11.60 -9.05
N ASP A 100 -17.14 11.56 -8.86
CA ASP A 100 -18.11 11.48 -9.96
C ASP A 100 -18.41 12.90 -10.45
N LYS A 101 -17.93 13.23 -11.64
CA LYS A 101 -18.08 14.58 -12.22
C LYS A 101 -19.51 14.89 -12.65
N GLN A 102 -20.36 13.88 -12.84
CA GLN A 102 -21.76 14.11 -13.23
C GLN A 102 -22.62 14.49 -12.04
N THR A 103 -22.39 13.86 -10.88
CA THR A 103 -23.15 14.10 -9.66
C THR A 103 -22.45 15.04 -8.68
N SER A 104 -21.20 15.41 -8.97
CA SER A 104 -20.31 16.16 -8.07
C SER A 104 -20.09 15.48 -6.72
N GLN A 105 -20.26 14.16 -6.65
CA GLN A 105 -20.07 13.38 -5.44
C GLN A 105 -18.63 12.93 -5.29
N ARG A 106 -18.14 13.00 -4.05
CA ARG A 106 -16.81 12.47 -3.65
C ARG A 106 -17.00 11.20 -2.84
N ILE A 107 -16.66 10.07 -3.44
CA ILE A 107 -16.84 8.73 -2.89
C ILE A 107 -15.54 8.30 -2.19
N ALA A 108 -15.65 7.94 -0.91
CA ALA A 108 -14.51 7.44 -0.14
C ALA A 108 -14.05 6.05 -0.65
N GLY A 109 -12.83 6.01 -1.17
CA GLY A 109 -12.16 4.78 -1.57
C GLY A 109 -11.51 4.05 -0.40
N ILE A 110 -10.62 3.10 -0.73
CA ILE A 110 -9.86 2.34 0.26
C ILE A 110 -8.57 3.08 0.66
N VAL A 111 -8.10 2.79 1.87
CA VAL A 111 -6.80 3.20 2.41
C VAL A 111 -5.84 2.00 2.44
N GLY A 112 -4.53 2.22 2.39
CA GLY A 112 -3.52 1.15 2.53
C GLY A 112 -2.78 0.80 1.25
N ASN A 113 -3.20 1.36 0.11
CA ASN A 113 -2.49 1.20 -1.15
C ASN A 113 -1.07 1.76 -1.05
N ASN A 114 -0.14 1.14 -1.78
CA ASN A 114 1.26 1.52 -1.84
C ASN A 114 1.93 1.63 -0.45
N PHE A 115 1.67 0.63 0.38
CA PHE A 115 2.14 0.58 1.76
C PHE A 115 3.67 0.70 1.86
N SER A 116 4.13 1.77 2.50
CA SER A 116 5.54 2.04 2.84
C SER A 116 5.72 2.05 4.35
N SER A 117 6.84 1.49 4.83
CA SER A 117 7.17 1.52 6.26
C SER A 117 8.68 1.56 6.48
N TYR A 118 9.10 2.36 7.47
CA TYR A 118 10.49 2.45 7.92
C TYR A 118 10.97 1.12 8.52
N VAL A 119 10.11 0.47 9.32
CA VAL A 119 10.44 -0.81 9.96
C VAL A 119 10.54 -1.91 8.91
N ARG A 120 9.64 -1.94 7.92
CA ARG A 120 9.73 -2.88 6.80
C ARG A 120 11.05 -2.75 6.06
N ASP A 121 11.43 -1.54 5.71
CA ASP A 121 12.64 -1.35 4.92
C ASP A 121 13.90 -1.64 5.72
N TYR A 122 13.92 -1.36 7.02
CA TYR A 122 14.98 -1.82 7.92
C TYR A 122 15.05 -3.34 7.95
N ASP A 123 13.91 -4.01 8.13
CA ASP A 123 13.84 -5.47 8.18
C ASP A 123 14.46 -6.09 6.92
N PHE A 124 14.00 -5.68 5.73
CA PHE A 124 14.47 -6.28 4.47
C PHE A 124 15.86 -5.81 4.03
N SER A 125 16.21 -4.54 4.26
CA SER A 125 17.42 -3.93 3.67
C SER A 125 18.62 -3.92 4.62
N VAL A 126 18.40 -4.16 5.91
CA VAL A 126 19.46 -4.18 6.93
C VAL A 126 19.43 -5.51 7.65
N LEU A 127 18.38 -5.78 8.44
CA LEU A 127 18.33 -6.95 9.32
C LEU A 127 18.46 -8.27 8.56
N LEU A 128 17.72 -8.45 7.47
CA LEU A 128 17.76 -9.68 6.68
C LEU A 128 19.11 -9.88 5.98
N LEU A 129 19.69 -8.80 5.45
CA LEU A 129 20.99 -8.84 4.79
C LEU A 129 22.11 -9.15 5.79
N ASP A 130 22.13 -8.44 6.92
CA ASP A 130 23.11 -8.64 7.98
C ASP A 130 23.01 -10.04 8.60
N HIS A 131 21.79 -10.56 8.79
CA HIS A 131 21.57 -11.91 9.31
C HIS A 131 22.15 -13.00 8.41
N ASN A 132 22.13 -12.80 7.10
CA ASN A 132 22.62 -13.76 6.11
C ASN A 132 24.07 -13.51 5.69
N LYS A 133 24.70 -12.46 6.20
CA LYS A 133 26.09 -12.14 5.90
C LYS A 133 27.00 -13.28 6.35
N ASN A 134 27.84 -13.76 5.42
CA ASN A 134 28.80 -14.86 5.63
C ASN A 134 28.18 -16.24 5.95
N LYS A 135 26.88 -16.44 5.71
CA LYS A 135 26.26 -17.77 5.80
C LYS A 135 26.27 -18.45 4.42
N ALA A 136 26.46 -19.77 4.42
CA ALA A 136 26.37 -20.58 3.20
C ALA A 136 24.92 -20.69 2.69
N ASP A 137 23.98 -20.84 3.62
CA ASP A 137 22.56 -21.01 3.32
C ASP A 137 21.73 -19.82 3.81
N PHE A 138 20.71 -19.47 3.04
CA PHE A 138 19.75 -18.43 3.39
C PHE A 138 18.81 -18.90 4.51
N ASN A 139 18.64 -18.07 5.55
CA ASN A 139 17.62 -18.24 6.57
C ASN A 139 17.01 -16.91 7.04
N ILE A 140 15.86 -17.02 7.70
CA ILE A 140 15.05 -15.88 8.15
C ILE A 140 15.25 -15.68 9.66
N PRO A 141 15.48 -14.45 10.14
CA PRO A 141 15.51 -14.18 11.58
C PRO A 141 14.21 -14.61 12.28
N GLU A 142 14.30 -15.15 13.49
CA GLU A 142 13.15 -15.70 14.24
C GLU A 142 11.97 -14.71 14.36
N ASN A 143 12.26 -13.43 14.62
CA ASN A 143 11.26 -12.37 14.80
C ASN A 143 11.08 -11.46 13.58
N PHE A 144 11.46 -11.94 12.39
CA PHE A 144 11.36 -11.15 11.16
C PHE A 144 9.92 -10.67 10.90
N GLY A 145 9.75 -9.34 10.80
CA GLY A 145 8.44 -8.69 10.61
C GLY A 145 7.53 -8.64 11.84
N ALA A 146 7.93 -9.19 12.99
CA ALA A 146 7.07 -9.20 14.18
C ALA A 146 6.79 -7.78 14.70
N LEU A 147 7.83 -6.93 14.77
CA LEU A 147 7.69 -5.55 15.22
C LEU A 147 6.78 -4.75 14.27
N HIS A 148 7.06 -4.82 12.97
CA HIS A 148 6.26 -4.17 11.94
C HIS A 148 4.79 -4.62 12.00
N GLY A 149 4.55 -5.93 12.08
CA GLY A 149 3.20 -6.48 12.19
C GLY A 149 2.48 -6.05 13.45
N ASN A 150 3.17 -5.97 14.59
CA ASN A 150 2.58 -5.48 15.83
C ASN A 150 2.22 -3.99 15.73
N ILE A 151 3.11 -3.14 15.21
CA ILE A 151 2.81 -1.72 14.99
C ILE A 151 1.59 -1.56 14.09
N PHE A 152 1.54 -2.29 12.97
CA PHE A 152 0.39 -2.24 12.06
C PHE A 152 -0.90 -2.65 12.75
N LYS A 153 -0.90 -3.76 13.50
CA LYS A 153 -2.06 -4.21 14.28
C LYS A 153 -2.50 -3.16 15.30
N TYR A 154 -1.57 -2.54 16.02
CA TYR A 154 -1.91 -1.49 16.96
C TYR A 154 -2.48 -0.26 16.26
N PHE A 155 -1.93 0.12 15.11
CA PHE A 155 -2.44 1.24 14.32
C PHE A 155 -3.87 1.01 13.84
N VAL A 156 -4.17 -0.11 13.18
CA VAL A 156 -5.53 -0.36 12.64
C VAL A 156 -6.59 -0.51 13.72
N ASN A 157 -6.19 -0.92 14.93
CA ASN A 157 -7.07 -1.02 16.10
C ASN A 157 -7.08 0.26 16.95
N SER A 158 -6.34 1.31 16.57
CA SER A 158 -6.24 2.54 17.35
C SER A 158 -7.48 3.42 17.16
N ARG A 159 -7.75 4.28 18.14
CA ARG A 159 -8.82 5.28 18.07
C ARG A 159 -8.61 6.21 16.87
N GLU A 160 -7.37 6.62 16.64
CA GLU A 160 -7.01 7.56 15.58
C GLU A 160 -7.30 6.96 14.19
N TYR A 161 -7.09 5.65 14.01
CA TYR A 161 -7.51 4.97 12.78
C TYR A 161 -9.03 4.98 12.59
N GLN A 162 -9.79 4.58 13.63
CA GLN A 162 -11.25 4.49 13.56
C GLN A 162 -11.96 5.85 13.39
N GLU A 163 -11.35 6.92 13.91
CA GLU A 163 -11.81 8.29 13.69
C GLU A 163 -11.55 8.77 12.26
N ASN A 164 -10.48 8.30 11.61
CA ASN A 164 -10.03 8.78 10.30
C ASN A 164 -10.49 7.93 9.11
N PHE A 165 -10.76 6.63 9.32
CA PHE A 165 -11.06 5.68 8.26
C PHE A 165 -12.27 4.82 8.63
N LYS A 166 -13.11 4.54 7.63
CA LYS A 166 -14.32 3.71 7.78
C LYS A 166 -14.19 2.30 7.20
N LYS A 167 -13.07 2.02 6.53
CA LYS A 167 -12.81 0.75 5.85
C LYS A 167 -11.46 0.23 6.32
N SER A 168 -11.37 -1.08 6.57
CA SER A 168 -10.09 -1.75 6.82
C SER A 168 -9.11 -1.49 5.68
N PRO A 169 -7.79 -1.42 5.98
CA PRO A 169 -6.82 -1.13 4.96
C PRO A 169 -6.68 -2.33 4.02
N VAL A 170 -6.38 -2.06 2.75
CA VAL A 170 -6.01 -3.08 1.78
C VAL A 170 -4.58 -2.83 1.36
N ILE A 171 -3.71 -3.80 1.62
CA ILE A 171 -2.31 -3.75 1.17
C ILE A 171 -2.23 -4.42 -0.19
N CYS A 172 -1.68 -3.69 -1.17
CA CYS A 172 -1.44 -4.16 -2.52
C CYS A 172 0.07 -4.22 -2.77
N LEU A 173 0.60 -5.42 -3.03
CA LEU A 173 2.02 -5.65 -3.29
C LEU A 173 2.20 -6.34 -4.63
N SER A 174 3.21 -5.90 -5.37
CA SER A 174 3.73 -6.67 -6.50
C SER A 174 4.49 -7.87 -5.97
N ILE A 175 4.26 -9.04 -6.56
CA ILE A 175 4.89 -10.29 -6.17
C ILE A 175 5.80 -10.82 -7.27
N SER A 176 6.70 -11.75 -6.91
CA SER A 176 7.72 -12.28 -7.81
C SER A 176 7.11 -13.07 -8.96
N ASN A 177 7.74 -12.98 -10.13
CA ASN A 177 7.48 -13.85 -11.28
C ASN A 177 8.25 -15.18 -11.24
N LYS A 178 9.06 -15.41 -10.18
CA LYS A 178 9.85 -16.65 -10.02
C LYS A 178 9.02 -17.82 -9.50
N ASP A 179 7.91 -17.52 -8.83
CA ASP A 179 7.02 -18.51 -8.25
C ASP A 179 5.97 -18.98 -9.26
N THR A 180 5.53 -20.22 -9.12
CA THR A 180 4.43 -20.77 -9.90
C THR A 180 3.11 -20.51 -9.20
N TYR A 181 2.16 -19.92 -9.92
CA TYR A 181 0.82 -19.61 -9.41
C TYR A 181 -0.23 -20.39 -10.19
N HIS A 182 -1.16 -21.00 -9.45
CA HIS A 182 -2.24 -21.79 -10.02
C HIS A 182 -3.53 -21.00 -10.01
N ARG A 183 -4.23 -20.96 -11.15
CA ARG A 183 -5.58 -20.38 -11.22
C ARG A 183 -6.50 -21.15 -10.28
N THR A 184 -7.32 -20.39 -9.55
CA THR A 184 -8.45 -20.93 -8.82
C THR A 184 -9.70 -20.91 -9.72
N GLY A 185 -10.84 -21.38 -9.20
CA GLY A 185 -12.12 -21.28 -9.89
C GLY A 185 -12.79 -19.89 -9.79
N ASN A 186 -12.23 -18.96 -9.00
CA ASN A 186 -12.86 -17.67 -8.75
C ASN A 186 -12.42 -16.62 -9.79
N GLN A 187 -13.39 -15.81 -10.23
CA GLN A 187 -13.15 -14.67 -11.11
C GLN A 187 -13.90 -13.44 -10.60
N HIS A 188 -13.14 -12.39 -10.25
CA HIS A 188 -13.70 -11.10 -9.87
C HIS A 188 -14.00 -10.27 -11.12
N PRO A 189 -15.16 -9.59 -11.21
CA PRO A 189 -15.57 -8.85 -12.41
C PRO A 189 -14.59 -7.74 -12.82
N ILE A 190 -13.86 -7.16 -11.85
CA ILE A 190 -12.88 -6.08 -12.07
C ILE A 190 -11.42 -6.53 -11.92
N LEU A 191 -11.15 -7.47 -11.01
CA LEU A 191 -9.78 -7.86 -10.65
C LEU A 191 -9.30 -9.06 -11.48
N GLY A 192 -10.22 -9.71 -12.19
CA GLY A 192 -9.91 -10.85 -13.04
C GLY A 192 -9.84 -12.17 -12.27
N ILE A 193 -9.05 -13.10 -12.81
CA ILE A 193 -8.93 -14.46 -12.28
C ILE A 193 -8.09 -14.43 -11.00
N GLU A 194 -8.58 -15.14 -9.98
CA GLU A 194 -7.86 -15.36 -8.72
C GLU A 194 -6.87 -16.53 -8.86
N TYR A 195 -5.70 -16.34 -8.27
CA TYR A 195 -4.60 -17.31 -8.23
C TYR A 195 -4.26 -17.68 -6.79
N ARG A 196 -3.62 -18.84 -6.64
CA ARG A 196 -3.01 -19.29 -5.39
C ARG A 196 -1.58 -19.78 -5.62
N GLN A 197 -0.78 -19.75 -4.58
CA GLN A 197 0.56 -20.33 -4.55
C GLN A 197 0.58 -21.45 -3.49
N ASP A 198 1.28 -22.54 -3.78
CA ASP A 198 1.32 -23.70 -2.88
C ASP A 198 2.30 -23.50 -1.70
N ARG A 199 3.27 -22.59 -1.83
CA ARG A 199 4.26 -22.26 -0.81
C ARG A 199 4.18 -20.80 -0.43
N SER A 200 4.31 -20.49 0.86
CA SER A 200 4.34 -19.11 1.34
C SER A 200 5.66 -18.45 0.96
N SER A 201 5.63 -17.35 0.20
CA SER A 201 6.80 -16.53 -0.07
C SER A 201 7.30 -15.83 1.20
N LEU A 202 8.53 -15.32 1.19
CA LEU A 202 9.06 -14.49 2.28
C LEU A 202 8.16 -13.28 2.56
N THR A 203 7.67 -12.64 1.50
CA THR A 203 6.76 -11.49 1.59
C THR A 203 5.45 -11.90 2.26
N ASP A 204 4.88 -13.06 1.90
CA ASP A 204 3.66 -13.55 2.54
C ASP A 204 3.88 -13.82 4.03
N GLN A 205 4.97 -14.51 4.38
CA GLN A 205 5.32 -14.80 5.78
C GLN A 205 5.50 -13.52 6.59
N TYR A 206 6.13 -12.51 6.00
CA TYR A 206 6.34 -11.20 6.62
C TYR A 206 5.02 -10.48 6.89
N PHE A 207 4.19 -10.31 5.85
CA PHE A 207 2.92 -9.59 5.99
C PHE A 207 1.86 -10.39 6.74
N ASN A 208 2.01 -11.71 6.88
CA ASN A 208 1.17 -12.52 7.78
C ASN A 208 1.26 -12.06 9.25
N LYS A 209 2.34 -11.41 9.67
CA LYS A 209 2.49 -10.84 11.01
C LYS A 209 1.55 -9.65 11.28
N ASN A 210 1.04 -9.00 10.22
CA ASN A 210 0.13 -7.86 10.32
C ASN A 210 -1.30 -8.26 10.76
N GLY A 211 -1.59 -9.55 10.94
CA GLY A 211 -2.89 -10.06 11.41
C GLY A 211 -3.52 -11.08 10.46
N PRO A 212 -4.61 -11.73 10.91
CA PRO A 212 -5.38 -12.63 10.07
C PRO A 212 -5.93 -11.85 8.88
N ALA A 213 -5.55 -12.29 7.68
CA ALA A 213 -6.03 -11.71 6.45
C ALA A 213 -6.09 -12.80 5.39
N GLY A 214 -7.09 -12.73 4.52
CA GLY A 214 -7.08 -13.48 3.28
C GLY A 214 -6.05 -12.85 2.35
N ALA A 215 -5.02 -13.62 1.98
CA ALA A 215 -4.14 -13.28 0.86
C ALA A 215 -4.84 -13.72 -0.42
N LEU A 216 -5.26 -12.76 -1.24
CA LEU A 216 -5.84 -13.02 -2.56
C LEU A 216 -4.85 -12.55 -3.62
N PHE A 217 -4.53 -13.42 -4.57
CA PHE A 217 -3.65 -13.08 -5.67
C PHE A 217 -4.47 -12.87 -6.93
N TYR A 218 -4.37 -11.70 -7.55
CA TYR A 218 -5.07 -11.39 -8.80
C TYR A 218 -4.09 -10.96 -9.87
N ALA A 219 -4.33 -11.41 -11.10
CA ALA A 219 -3.56 -10.97 -12.26
C ALA A 219 -4.06 -9.59 -12.74
N ALA A 220 -3.25 -8.55 -12.58
CA ALA A 220 -3.50 -7.26 -13.21
C ALA A 220 -2.88 -7.24 -14.62
N LYS A 221 -3.73 -7.14 -15.64
CA LYS A 221 -3.28 -6.96 -17.03
C LYS A 221 -2.87 -5.50 -17.25
N GLN A 222 -1.58 -5.24 -17.44
CA GLN A 222 -1.03 -3.94 -17.84
C GLN A 222 -0.35 -4.03 -19.21
N ARG A 223 -0.92 -3.42 -20.25
CA ARG A 223 -0.28 -3.18 -21.57
C ARG A 223 0.64 -4.32 -22.09
N GLY A 224 0.14 -5.56 -22.08
CA GLY A 224 0.88 -6.73 -22.59
C GLY A 224 1.74 -7.48 -21.56
N ALA A 225 1.99 -6.91 -20.38
CA ALA A 225 2.58 -7.60 -19.23
C ALA A 225 1.49 -7.98 -18.21
N VAL A 226 1.59 -9.18 -17.65
CA VAL A 226 0.76 -9.62 -16.53
C VAL A 226 1.59 -9.46 -15.26
N GLY A 227 1.24 -8.48 -14.44
CA GLY A 227 1.76 -8.38 -13.07
C GLY A 227 0.76 -9.03 -12.12
N LEU A 228 1.22 -9.95 -11.27
CA LEU A 228 0.37 -10.48 -10.21
C LEU A 228 0.42 -9.51 -9.03
N LEU A 229 -0.76 -9.18 -8.50
CA LEU A 229 -0.93 -8.36 -7.32
C LEU A 229 -1.38 -9.25 -6.17
N LEU A 230 -0.68 -9.16 -5.04
CA LEU A 230 -1.17 -9.65 -3.76
C LEU A 230 -2.06 -8.56 -3.14
N LEU A 231 -3.34 -8.86 -3.00
CA LEU A 231 -4.29 -8.08 -2.22
C LEU A 231 -4.49 -8.75 -0.87
N ARG A 232 -4.13 -8.05 0.20
CA ARG A 232 -4.34 -8.52 1.56
C ARG A 232 -5.39 -7.64 2.22
N ARG A 233 -6.59 -8.20 2.42
CA ARG A 233 -7.69 -7.56 3.17
C ARG A 233 -7.65 -8.05 4.60
N PHE A 234 -7.43 -7.14 5.53
CA PHE A 234 -7.47 -7.43 6.96
C PHE A 234 -8.93 -7.55 7.40
N ALA A 235 -9.22 -8.58 8.19
CA ALA A 235 -10.55 -8.76 8.76
C ALA A 235 -10.94 -7.55 9.63
N GLU A 236 -12.24 -7.25 9.65
CA GLU A 236 -12.86 -6.29 10.58
C GLU A 236 -12.91 -6.85 12.01
#